data_AF-A0A8S0RUC2-F1
#
_entry.id   AF-A0A8S0RUC2-F1
#
_cell.length_a   1.000
_cell.length_b   1.000
_cell.length_c   1.000
_cell.angle_alpha   90.00
_cell.angle_beta   90.00
_cell.angle_gamma   90.00
#
_symmetry.space_group_name_H-M   'P 1'
#
loop_
_entity.id
_entity.type
_entity.pdbx_description
1 polymer ?
#
loop_
_entity_poly.entity_id
_entity_poly.type
_entity_poly.pdbx_seq_one_letter_code
_entity_poly.pdbx_strand_id
1 'polypeptide(L)'
;MEHRDFLIFSLCFLFLLSNISHSVARFSGGKESVMKLTTGTSSVPLDPTRVTQISWRPRAFIYRAFLTDKECDHLITLAKDKLEKSMVADNESGKSIESEVRTSSGMFLKKAQ
;
A
#
# COMPACT_ATOMS: atom_id res chain seq x y z
N MET A 1 40.54 18.97 -28.07
CA MET A 1 39.97 18.73 -26.72
C MET A 1 40.83 17.65 -26.13
N GLU A 2 41.75 18.05 -25.27
CA GLU A 2 42.99 17.31 -25.02
C GLU A 2 42.73 16.14 -24.08
N HIS A 3 43.48 15.04 -24.24
CA HIS A 3 43.39 13.83 -23.39
C HIS A 3 43.46 14.14 -21.89
N ARG A 4 44.15 15.24 -21.55
CA ARG A 4 44.25 15.77 -20.18
C ARG A 4 42.91 16.22 -19.62
N ASP A 5 42.01 16.77 -20.45
CA ASP A 5 40.69 17.23 -20.03
C ASP A 5 39.76 16.05 -19.74
N PHE A 6 39.88 14.96 -20.51
CA PHE A 6 39.13 13.72 -20.29
C PHE A 6 39.57 12.99 -19.01
N LEU A 7 40.88 12.96 -18.74
CA LEU A 7 41.42 12.41 -17.49
C LEU A 7 40.97 13.22 -16.27
N ILE A 8 40.94 14.55 -16.37
CA ILE A 8 40.44 15.40 -15.28
C ILE A 8 38.95 15.14 -15.03
N PHE A 9 38.12 15.04 -16.08
CA PHE A 9 36.70 14.73 -15.93
C PHE A 9 36.46 13.33 -15.33
N SER A 10 37.23 12.34 -15.77
CA SER A 10 37.17 10.96 -15.25
C SER A 10 37.58 10.87 -13.77
N LEU A 11 38.66 11.56 -13.39
CA LEU A 11 39.11 11.62 -12.01
C LEU A 11 38.09 12.37 -11.12
N CYS A 12 37.52 13.48 -11.61
CA CYS A 12 36.45 14.19 -10.91
C CYS A 12 35.21 13.30 -10.68
N PHE A 13 34.83 12.48 -11.66
CA PHE A 13 33.71 11.55 -11.54
C PHE A 13 33.97 10.47 -10.47
N LEU A 14 35.19 9.93 -10.40
CA LEU A 14 35.59 8.94 -9.38
C LEU A 14 35.69 9.53 -7.96
N PHE A 15 36.11 10.80 -7.82
CA PHE A 15 36.10 11.51 -6.54
C PHE A 15 34.68 11.88 -6.06
N LEU A 16 33.76 12.18 -6.98
CA LEU A 16 32.35 12.41 -6.65
C LEU A 16 31.66 11.11 -6.19
N LEU A 17 31.95 9.97 -6.82
CA LEU A 17 31.43 8.65 -6.41
C LEU A 17 31.95 8.17 -5.05
N SER A 18 33.21 8.50 -4.72
CA SER A 18 33.83 8.12 -3.43
C SER A 18 33.24 8.91 -2.25
N ASN A 19 32.88 10.18 -2.46
CA ASN A 19 32.18 10.99 -1.45
C ASN A 19 30.70 10.60 -1.27
N ILE A 20 30.05 10.07 -2.33
CA ILE A 20 28.74 9.43 -2.18
C ILE A 20 28.88 8.15 -1.33
N SER A 21 29.92 7.34 -1.53
CA SER A 21 30.13 6.11 -0.74
C SER A 21 30.37 6.38 0.76
N HIS A 22 31.04 7.48 1.12
CA HIS A 22 31.22 7.86 2.53
C HIS A 22 29.99 8.54 3.16
N SER A 23 29.10 9.16 2.38
CA SER A 23 27.86 9.75 2.90
C SER A 23 26.69 8.75 2.98
N VAL A 24 26.69 7.68 2.17
CA VAL A 24 25.67 6.61 2.21
C VAL A 24 25.72 5.81 3.52
N ALA A 25 26.84 5.82 4.26
CA ALA A 25 26.93 5.15 5.57
C ALA A 25 26.32 5.93 6.75
N ARG A 26 25.79 7.16 6.56
CA ARG A 26 25.17 7.95 7.64
C ARG A 26 23.86 8.64 7.28
N PHE A 27 23.05 8.08 6.39
CA PHE A 27 21.62 8.41 6.38
C PHE A 27 20.88 7.53 7.39
N SER A 28 21.13 7.77 8.68
CA SER A 28 20.17 7.47 9.73
C SER A 28 19.09 8.55 9.70
N GLY A 29 18.30 8.57 8.63
CA GLY A 29 17.24 9.54 8.39
C GLY A 29 15.93 8.82 8.13
N GLY A 30 15.09 8.76 9.16
CA GLY A 30 13.68 8.39 9.03
C GLY A 30 13.39 6.89 8.96
N LYS A 31 13.43 6.21 10.11
CA LYS A 31 12.39 5.19 10.37
C LYS A 31 11.07 5.94 10.54
N GLU A 32 10.54 6.48 9.46
CA GLU A 32 9.16 6.94 9.47
C GLU A 32 8.30 5.69 9.36
N SER A 33 7.87 5.21 10.53
CA SER A 33 6.80 4.22 10.61
C SER A 33 5.56 4.85 9.98
N VAL A 34 5.26 4.48 8.73
CA VAL A 34 4.12 4.98 7.95
C VAL A 34 2.76 4.54 8.52
N MET A 35 2.71 3.92 9.70
CA MET A 35 1.44 3.58 10.36
C MET A 35 1.52 3.84 11.87
N LYS A 36 1.56 5.11 12.28
CA LYS A 36 1.14 5.48 13.64
C LYS A 36 -0.39 5.61 13.67
N LEU A 37 -1.09 4.48 13.65
CA LEU A 37 -2.54 4.44 13.86
C LEU A 37 -2.80 4.72 15.35
N THR A 38 -3.00 6.00 15.70
CA THR A 38 -3.42 6.41 17.03
C THR A 38 -4.94 6.32 17.11
N THR A 39 -5.46 5.17 17.57
CA THR A 39 -6.82 5.07 18.09
C THR A 39 -6.82 4.01 19.17
N GLY A 40 -7.26 4.38 20.38
CA GLY A 40 -7.15 3.62 21.63
C GLY A 40 -8.01 2.35 21.69
N THR A 41 -7.74 1.40 20.80
CA THR A 41 -8.21 0.01 20.84
C THR A 41 -6.96 -0.83 20.63
N SER A 42 -6.69 -1.82 21.49
CA SER A 42 -5.49 -2.69 21.49
C SER A 42 -5.06 -3.07 20.07
N SER A 43 -4.20 -2.25 19.45
CA SER A 43 -3.71 -2.51 18.11
C SER A 43 -2.64 -3.56 18.26
N VAL A 44 -2.99 -4.81 17.93
CA VAL A 44 -1.98 -5.85 17.73
C VAL A 44 -0.97 -5.26 16.74
N PRO A 45 0.31 -5.10 17.13
CA PRO A 45 1.30 -4.54 16.22
C PRO A 45 1.32 -5.36 14.94
N LEU A 46 1.17 -4.69 13.80
CA LEU A 46 1.29 -5.36 12.50
C LEU A 46 2.71 -5.92 12.39
N ASP A 47 2.80 -7.24 12.20
CA ASP A 47 4.07 -7.94 12.04
C ASP A 47 4.62 -7.70 10.63
N PRO A 48 5.73 -6.93 10.47
CA PRO A 48 6.29 -6.61 9.17
C PRO A 48 6.75 -7.85 8.40
N THR A 49 7.07 -8.95 9.08
CA THR A 49 7.51 -10.20 8.44
C THR A 49 6.39 -10.88 7.65
N ARG A 50 5.14 -10.52 7.94
CA ARG A 50 3.93 -11.04 7.27
C ARG A 50 3.45 -10.17 6.12
N VAL A 51 4.17 -9.09 5.81
CA VAL A 51 3.87 -8.18 4.71
C VAL A 51 4.79 -8.48 3.53
N THR A 52 4.21 -8.67 2.35
CA THR A 52 4.96 -8.82 1.10
C THR A 52 4.63 -7.68 0.17
N GLN A 53 5.65 -6.89 -0.18
CA GLN A 53 5.52 -5.87 -1.21
C GLN A 53 5.40 -6.51 -2.60
N ILE A 54 4.42 -6.06 -3.38
CA ILE A 54 4.17 -6.55 -4.75
C ILE A 54 4.61 -5.52 -5.79
N SER A 55 4.38 -4.23 -5.55
CA SER A 55 4.83 -3.17 -6.44
C SER A 55 4.98 -1.85 -5.69
N TRP A 56 5.92 -1.02 -6.15
CA TRP A 56 6.01 0.38 -5.75
C TRP A 56 5.17 1.30 -6.64
N ARG A 57 4.82 0.87 -7.85
CA ARG A 57 4.04 1.65 -8.81
C ARG A 57 3.16 0.72 -9.68
N PRO A 58 1.86 0.58 -9.37
CA PRO A 58 1.17 1.15 -8.21
C PRO A 58 1.70 0.59 -6.89
N ARG A 59 1.57 1.35 -5.78
CA ARG A 59 1.94 0.83 -4.45
C ARG A 59 0.97 -0.29 -4.06
N ALA A 60 1.49 -1.50 -3.90
CA ALA A 60 0.70 -2.68 -3.58
C ALA A 60 1.46 -3.62 -2.63
N PHE A 61 0.77 -4.08 -1.58
CA PHE A 61 1.31 -4.95 -0.53
C PHE A 61 0.27 -6.02 -0.17
N ILE A 62 0.73 -7.24 0.11
CA ILE A 62 -0.09 -8.34 0.63
C ILE A 62 0.22 -8.50 2.11
N TYR A 63 -0.81 -8.40 2.96
CA TYR A 63 -0.75 -8.68 4.38
C TYR A 63 -1.29 -10.10 4.62
N ARG A 64 -0.42 -11.06 4.93
CA ARG A 64 -0.85 -12.45 5.15
C ARG A 64 -1.60 -12.58 6.48
N ALA A 65 -2.74 -13.27 6.47
CA ALA A 65 -3.62 -13.49 7.62
C ALA A 65 -3.90 -12.20 8.43
N PHE A 66 -4.26 -11.14 7.70
CA PHE A 66 -4.62 -9.84 8.25
C PHE A 66 -5.83 -9.93 9.19
N LEU A 67 -6.80 -10.78 8.84
CA LEU A 67 -7.89 -11.19 9.72
C LEU A 67 -7.67 -12.64 10.14
N THR A 68 -8.11 -12.97 11.34
CA THR A 68 -8.27 -14.36 11.79
C THR A 68 -9.49 -15.01 11.13
N ASP A 69 -9.52 -16.33 11.07
CA ASP A 69 -10.65 -17.06 10.48
C ASP A 69 -11.97 -16.73 11.19
N LYS A 70 -11.93 -16.54 12.53
CA LYS A 70 -13.10 -16.15 13.33
C LYS A 70 -13.63 -14.77 12.95
N GLU A 71 -12.76 -13.80 12.67
CA GLU A 71 -13.17 -12.47 12.21
C GLU A 71 -13.78 -12.54 10.81
N CYS A 72 -13.21 -13.35 9.92
CA CYS A 72 -13.78 -13.60 8.59
C CYS A 72 -15.19 -14.19 8.69
N ASP A 73 -15.38 -15.25 9.48
CA ASP A 73 -16.68 -15.89 9.68
C ASP A 73 -17.71 -14.93 10.29
N HIS A 74 -17.27 -14.08 11.23
CA HIS A 74 -18.11 -13.06 11.82
C HIS A 74 -18.60 -12.05 10.77
N LEU A 75 -17.71 -11.52 9.92
CA LEU A 75 -18.07 -10.60 8.84
C LEU A 75 -19.01 -11.24 7.82
N ILE A 76 -18.77 -12.51 7.46
CA ILE A 76 -19.66 -13.27 6.57
C ILE A 76 -21.05 -13.40 7.19
N THR A 77 -21.13 -13.78 8.47
CA THR A 77 -22.40 -13.94 9.19
C THR A 77 -23.18 -12.64 9.26
N LEU A 78 -22.52 -11.51 9.52
CA LEU A 78 -23.16 -10.20 9.56
C LEU A 78 -23.75 -9.79 8.20
N ALA A 79 -23.09 -10.16 7.10
CA ALA A 79 -23.44 -9.73 5.76
C ALA A 79 -24.43 -10.65 5.04
N LYS A 80 -24.40 -11.96 5.31
CA LYS A 80 -25.03 -13.02 4.51
C LYS A 80 -26.48 -12.72 4.10
N ASP A 81 -27.33 -12.31 5.04
CA ASP A 81 -28.77 -12.11 4.81
C ASP A 81 -29.12 -10.69 4.33
N LYS A 82 -28.11 -9.85 4.09
CA LYS A 82 -28.25 -8.42 3.78
C LYS A 82 -27.46 -8.01 2.53
N LEU A 83 -26.99 -8.98 1.75
CA LEU A 83 -26.32 -8.73 0.49
C LEU A 83 -27.33 -8.32 -0.57
N GLU A 84 -27.09 -7.16 -1.19
CA GLU A 84 -27.88 -6.66 -2.31
C GLU A 84 -27.04 -6.59 -3.58
N LYS A 85 -27.69 -6.72 -4.74
CA LYS A 85 -27.00 -6.62 -6.03
C LYS A 85 -26.33 -5.27 -6.16
N SER A 86 -25.07 -5.29 -6.59
CA SER A 86 -24.29 -4.10 -6.81
C SER A 86 -24.83 -3.25 -7.96
N MET A 87 -25.19 -2.00 -7.66
CA MET A 87 -25.58 -1.01 -8.67
C MET A 87 -24.43 -0.05 -9.00
N VAL A 88 -24.44 0.55 -10.18
CA VAL A 88 -23.50 1.59 -10.61
C VAL A 88 -24.27 2.80 -11.13
N ALA A 89 -23.66 3.97 -11.13
CA ALA A 89 -24.26 5.12 -11.78
C ALA A 89 -24.07 5.00 -13.29
N ASP A 90 -25.14 5.16 -14.05
CA ASP A 90 -25.11 5.30 -15.49
C ASP A 90 -24.38 6.60 -15.89
N ASN A 91 -23.55 6.55 -16.93
CA ASN A 91 -22.67 7.66 -17.29
C ASN A 91 -23.43 8.86 -17.87
N GLU A 92 -24.55 8.63 -18.57
CA GLU A 92 -25.31 9.68 -19.23
C GLU A 92 -26.40 10.24 -18.31
N SER A 93 -27.18 9.35 -17.68
CA SER A 93 -28.34 9.72 -16.87
C SER A 93 -28.05 9.88 -15.39
N GLY A 94 -26.91 9.39 -14.89
CA GLY A 94 -26.56 9.37 -13.46
C GLY A 94 -27.43 8.44 -12.61
N LYS A 95 -28.33 7.67 -13.23
CA LYS A 95 -29.25 6.78 -12.52
C LYS A 95 -28.53 5.52 -12.04
N SER A 96 -29.01 4.96 -10.94
CA SER A 96 -28.53 3.69 -10.43
C SER A 96 -29.01 2.55 -11.33
N ILE A 97 -28.09 1.86 -11.99
CA ILE A 97 -28.36 0.73 -12.90
C ILE A 97 -27.55 -0.50 -12.50
N GLU A 98 -28.00 -1.68 -12.92
CA GLU A 98 -27.22 -2.91 -12.78
C GLU A 98 -26.02 -2.88 -13.75
N SER A 99 -24.89 -3.43 -13.31
CA SER A 99 -23.66 -3.49 -14.11
C SER A 99 -23.33 -4.93 -14.53
N GLU A 100 -22.99 -5.10 -15.80
CA GLU A 100 -22.39 -6.35 -16.31
C GLU A 100 -20.93 -6.54 -15.88
N VAL A 101 -20.27 -5.47 -15.42
CA VAL A 101 -18.88 -5.50 -14.94
C VAL A 101 -18.82 -5.68 -13.42
N ARG A 102 -19.71 -5.00 -12.68
CA ARG A 102 -19.85 -5.17 -11.22
C ARG A 102 -20.97 -6.14 -10.88
N THR A 103 -20.71 -7.42 -11.10
CA THR A 103 -21.73 -8.48 -11.01
C THR A 103 -21.95 -9.03 -9.60
N SER A 104 -21.09 -8.67 -8.64
CA SER A 104 -21.15 -9.12 -7.24
C SER A 104 -22.33 -8.52 -6.47
N SER A 105 -22.59 -9.05 -5.27
CA SER A 105 -23.48 -8.42 -4.27
C SER A 105 -22.65 -7.85 -3.11
N GLY A 106 -23.23 -6.94 -2.34
CA GLY A 106 -22.52 -6.29 -1.22
C GLY A 106 -23.43 -5.79 -0.12
N MET A 107 -22.84 -5.49 1.03
CA MET A 107 -23.50 -4.85 2.18
C MET A 107 -22.54 -3.83 2.79
N PHE A 108 -23.09 -2.72 3.29
CA PHE A 108 -22.36 -1.78 4.16
C PHE A 108 -22.57 -2.11 5.64
N LEU A 109 -21.49 -2.21 6.41
CA LEU A 109 -21.53 -2.33 7.87
C LEU A 109 -21.53 -0.94 8.51
N LYS A 110 -22.31 -0.76 9.58
CA LYS A 110 -22.26 0.46 10.39
C LYS A 110 -21.03 0.42 11.30
N LYS A 111 -20.55 1.60 11.71
CA LYS A 111 -19.46 1.69 12.69
C LYS A 111 -19.91 1.03 14.02
N ALA A 112 -19.02 0.24 14.62
CA ALA A 112 -19.22 -0.45 15.90
C ALA A 112 -20.36 -1.49 15.91
N GLN A 113 -20.56 -2.16 14.78
CA GLN A 113 -21.40 -3.36 14.67
C GLN A 113 -20.71 -4.61 15.20
#